data_AF-A0A7W5X2P2-F1
#
_entry.id   AF-A0A7W5X2P2-F1
#
_cell.length_a   1.000
_cell.length_b   1.000
_cell.length_c   1.000
_cell.angle_alpha   90.00
_cell.angle_beta   90.00
_cell.angle_gamma   90.00
#
_symmetry.space_group_name_H-M   'P 1'
#
loop_
_entity.id
_entity.type
_entity.pdbx_description
1 polymer ?
#
loop_
_entity_poly.entity_id
_entity_poly.type
_entity_poly.pdbx_seq_one_letter_code
_entity_poly.pdbx_strand_id
1 'polypeptide(L)'
;MLQTNNVHHLKEVRSAARLGAEPDGLRALFRKQPAECLSAGQSLFFEGDMAKHLFEVVGGSLRIFKIISDGRRVITGFAHVGDIVGVSLKSHYLYSAEAIVDTRIRRLSRRAFEAEITRCPDLQSKMFSHLCDEMAAAQDQMVLLSRKSAEERVCTFLRKQVQRGSAFPGSSALVELPMTRLDIADYLGLTIETVSRTMTRLARRGIVCPVDRHTVRVMKYGVLVQLSGDDEYYGDEPIQIPYAGGNHH
;
A
#
# COMPACT_ATOMS: atom_id res chain seq x y z
N MET A 1 32.22 16.14 -33.99
CA MET A 1 30.95 15.44 -34.32
C MET A 1 30.59 14.58 -33.12
N LEU A 2 29.31 14.53 -32.77
CA LEU A 2 28.69 13.98 -31.53
C LEU A 2 28.50 15.02 -30.42
N GLN A 3 27.44 15.82 -30.61
CA GLN A 3 26.59 16.31 -29.54
C GLN A 3 25.85 15.10 -28.93
N THR A 4 25.78 15.01 -27.61
CA THR A 4 24.50 14.65 -26.97
C THR A 4 24.39 15.38 -25.64
N ASN A 5 23.28 16.12 -25.54
CA ASN A 5 22.93 17.02 -24.47
C ASN A 5 22.55 16.30 -23.18
N ASN A 6 22.79 17.04 -22.12
CA ASN A 6 22.53 16.76 -20.73
C ASN A 6 21.09 17.17 -20.34
N VAL A 7 20.64 16.67 -19.19
CA VAL A 7 19.52 17.14 -18.33
C VAL A 7 18.06 16.83 -18.76
N HIS A 8 17.41 15.84 -18.10
CA HIS A 8 16.36 16.06 -17.08
C HIS A 8 15.58 14.77 -16.72
N HIS A 9 15.29 14.63 -15.42
CA HIS A 9 14.25 13.79 -14.79
C HIS A 9 14.48 12.28 -14.61
N LEU A 10 15.29 11.91 -13.61
CA LEU A 10 14.98 10.77 -12.73
C LEU A 10 14.25 11.30 -11.49
N LYS A 11 12.97 10.97 -11.33
CA LYS A 11 12.24 11.13 -10.07
C LYS A 11 11.60 9.79 -9.68
N GLU A 12 12.18 9.21 -8.63
CA GLU A 12 11.53 8.46 -7.54
C GLU A 12 10.52 7.36 -7.91
N VAL A 13 11.01 6.12 -7.95
CA VAL A 13 10.19 4.90 -7.90
C VAL A 13 9.58 4.78 -6.50
N ARG A 14 8.33 5.23 -6.34
CA ARG A 14 7.55 5.16 -5.09
C ARG A 14 6.54 4.02 -5.18
N SER A 15 6.91 2.85 -4.64
CA SER A 15 6.03 1.68 -4.60
C SER A 15 4.78 1.92 -3.72
N ALA A 16 3.63 1.51 -4.26
CA ALA A 16 2.32 1.40 -3.63
C ALA A 16 1.70 2.69 -3.06
N ALA A 17 0.77 3.26 -3.84
CA ALA A 17 -0.28 4.16 -3.40
C ALA A 17 0.19 5.40 -2.62
N ARG A 18 1.14 6.16 -3.18
CA ARG A 18 1.17 7.60 -2.88
C ARG A 18 0.10 8.29 -3.73
N LEU A 19 -1.14 8.20 -3.30
CA LEU A 19 -1.98 9.39 -3.37
C LEU A 19 -1.42 10.33 -2.28
N GLY A 20 -0.32 11.00 -2.62
CA GLY A 20 0.17 12.14 -1.88
C GLY A 20 -0.99 13.11 -1.67
N ALA A 21 -0.97 13.80 -0.54
CA ALA A 21 -1.95 14.76 -0.07
C ALA A 21 -2.04 16.02 -0.95
N GLU A 22 -2.17 15.87 -2.26
CA GLU A 22 -2.45 16.95 -3.18
C GLU A 22 -3.96 17.25 -3.13
N PRO A 23 -4.37 18.49 -2.80
CA PRO A 23 -5.77 18.90 -2.76
C PRO A 23 -6.56 18.63 -4.06
N ASP A 24 -5.85 18.41 -5.17
CA ASP A 24 -6.36 18.28 -6.54
C ASP A 24 -6.12 16.88 -7.16
N GLY A 25 -6.03 15.83 -6.35
CA GLY A 25 -5.91 14.43 -6.81
C GLY A 25 -7.26 13.75 -7.10
N LEU A 26 -7.23 12.47 -7.51
CA LEU A 26 -8.45 11.65 -7.71
C LEU A 26 -9.37 11.63 -6.48
N ARG A 27 -8.80 11.74 -5.27
CA ARG A 27 -9.52 11.85 -3.99
C ARG A 27 -10.45 13.06 -3.92
N ALA A 28 -10.13 14.16 -4.60
CA ALA A 28 -10.95 15.37 -4.58
C ALA A 28 -12.37 15.11 -5.13
N LEU A 29 -12.52 14.12 -6.02
CA LEU A 29 -13.81 13.69 -6.57
C LEU A 29 -14.75 13.12 -5.51
N PHE A 30 -14.20 12.58 -4.42
CA PHE A 30 -14.97 11.94 -3.35
C PHE A 30 -15.30 12.91 -2.22
N ARG A 31 -14.59 14.05 -2.06
CA ARG A 31 -14.72 14.96 -0.90
C ARG A 31 -16.15 15.40 -0.57
N LYS A 32 -16.99 15.60 -1.57
CA LYS A 32 -18.39 16.04 -1.41
C LYS A 32 -19.36 14.91 -1.06
N GLN A 33 -18.91 13.66 -1.13
CA GLN A 33 -19.74 12.49 -0.86
C GLN A 33 -19.82 12.24 0.66
N PRO A 34 -20.99 11.83 1.18
CA PRO A 34 -21.12 11.45 2.58
C PRO A 34 -20.25 10.22 2.87
N ALA A 35 -19.74 10.15 4.11
CA ALA A 35 -19.06 8.96 4.57
C ALA A 35 -20.07 7.89 5.00
N GLU A 36 -19.87 6.66 4.54
CA GLU A 36 -20.62 5.48 4.95
C GLU A 36 -19.74 4.62 5.87
N CYS A 37 -20.35 3.97 6.86
CA CYS A 37 -19.65 3.09 7.79
C CYS A 37 -19.86 1.62 7.42
N LEU A 38 -18.79 0.85 7.50
CA LEU A 38 -18.78 -0.61 7.43
C LEU A 38 -18.27 -1.13 8.77
N SER A 39 -19.00 -2.07 9.37
CA SER A 39 -18.49 -2.78 10.56
C SER A 39 -17.36 -3.74 10.16
N ALA A 40 -16.45 -4.05 11.08
CA ALA A 40 -15.46 -5.10 10.87
C ALA A 40 -16.13 -6.41 10.39
N GLY A 41 -15.60 -7.01 9.31
CA GLY A 41 -16.15 -8.20 8.67
C GLY A 41 -17.22 -7.92 7.60
N GLN A 42 -17.69 -6.67 7.47
CA GLN A 42 -18.70 -6.32 6.48
C GLN A 42 -18.09 -6.19 5.08
N SER A 43 -18.69 -6.87 4.10
CA SER A 43 -18.29 -6.75 2.70
C SER A 43 -18.76 -5.41 2.10
N LEU A 44 -17.87 -4.74 1.38
CA LEU A 44 -18.18 -3.54 0.60
C LEU A 44 -18.83 -3.91 -0.74
N PHE A 45 -18.28 -4.93 -1.42
CA PHE A 45 -18.84 -5.56 -2.61
C PHE A 45 -18.21 -6.93 -2.82
N PHE A 46 -18.85 -7.76 -3.64
CA PHE A 46 -18.34 -9.06 -4.04
C PHE A 46 -17.85 -9.08 -5.48
N GLU A 47 -16.93 -9.98 -5.78
CA GLU A 47 -16.56 -10.32 -7.16
C GLU A 47 -17.81 -10.72 -7.95
N GLY A 48 -17.95 -10.16 -9.16
CA GLY A 48 -19.10 -10.42 -10.03
C GLY A 48 -20.29 -9.50 -9.81
N ASP A 49 -20.34 -8.71 -8.73
CA ASP A 49 -21.36 -7.68 -8.57
C ASP A 49 -21.20 -6.59 -9.64
N MET A 50 -22.30 -5.94 -10.04
CA MET A 50 -22.25 -4.81 -10.97
C MET A 50 -21.41 -3.65 -10.38
N ALA A 51 -20.35 -3.26 -11.09
CA ALA A 51 -19.42 -2.23 -10.65
C ALA A 51 -19.95 -0.81 -10.92
N LYS A 52 -21.02 -0.42 -10.21
CA LYS A 52 -21.69 0.87 -10.39
C LYS A 52 -20.98 2.04 -9.68
N HIS A 53 -20.09 1.73 -8.74
CA HIS A 53 -19.45 2.74 -7.89
C HIS A 53 -17.96 2.47 -7.68
N LEU A 54 -17.23 3.54 -7.37
CA LEU A 54 -15.89 3.50 -6.82
C LEU A 54 -15.95 4.00 -5.38
N PHE A 55 -14.95 3.65 -4.58
CA PHE A 55 -14.92 4.00 -3.16
C PHE A 55 -13.56 4.51 -2.73
N GLU A 56 -13.54 5.61 -1.97
CA GLU A 56 -12.36 6.10 -1.24
C GLU A 56 -12.45 5.59 0.21
N VAL A 57 -11.38 4.99 0.73
CA VAL A 57 -11.28 4.68 2.17
C VAL A 57 -10.91 5.95 2.92
N VAL A 58 -11.69 6.37 3.91
CA VAL A 58 -11.44 7.59 4.71
C VAL A 58 -11.19 7.30 6.19
N GLY A 59 -11.32 6.04 6.60
CA GLY A 59 -10.96 5.52 7.92
C GLY A 59 -10.97 4.00 7.92
N GLY A 60 -10.12 3.36 8.73
CA GLY A 60 -10.04 1.89 8.80
C GLY A 60 -9.24 1.28 7.65
N SER A 61 -9.54 0.01 7.32
CA SER A 61 -8.83 -0.74 6.28
C SER A 61 -9.70 -1.86 5.70
N LEU A 62 -9.54 -2.10 4.40
CA LEU A 62 -10.18 -3.18 3.66
C LEU A 62 -9.15 -4.24 3.25
N ARG A 63 -9.57 -5.50 3.24
CA ARG A 63 -8.87 -6.57 2.51
C ARG A 63 -9.49 -6.73 1.13
N ILE A 64 -8.64 -6.92 0.13
CA ILE A 64 -9.02 -7.22 -1.25
C ILE A 64 -8.70 -8.69 -1.49
N PHE A 65 -9.68 -9.46 -1.94
CA PHE A 65 -9.52 -10.90 -2.09
C PHE A 65 -10.35 -11.49 -3.22
N LYS A 66 -9.95 -12.71 -3.60
CA LYS A 66 -10.71 -13.61 -4.48
C LYS A 66 -10.98 -14.92 -3.74
N ILE A 67 -12.10 -15.56 -4.10
CA ILE A 67 -12.34 -16.96 -3.76
C ILE A 67 -12.06 -17.77 -5.02
N ILE A 68 -11.14 -18.72 -4.95
CA ILE A 68 -10.83 -19.60 -6.07
C ILE A 68 -11.78 -20.80 -6.07
N SER A 69 -11.76 -21.59 -7.15
CA SER A 69 -12.74 -22.67 -7.41
C SER A 69 -12.84 -23.74 -6.33
N ASP A 70 -11.80 -23.94 -5.53
CA ASP A 70 -11.77 -24.88 -4.40
C ASP A 70 -12.24 -24.27 -3.07
N GLY A 71 -12.77 -23.04 -3.11
CA GLY A 71 -13.27 -22.33 -1.94
C GLY A 71 -12.20 -21.62 -1.11
N ARG A 72 -10.91 -21.77 -1.44
CA ARG A 72 -9.86 -21.02 -0.74
C ARG A 72 -9.92 -19.54 -1.05
N ARG A 73 -9.63 -18.74 -0.03
CA ARG A 73 -9.48 -17.30 -0.15
C ARG A 73 -8.04 -16.94 -0.47
N VAL A 74 -7.85 -16.02 -1.40
CA VAL A 74 -6.55 -15.44 -1.73
C VAL A 74 -6.65 -13.92 -1.56
N ILE A 75 -5.92 -13.38 -0.59
CA ILE A 75 -5.83 -11.93 -0.40
C ILE A 75 -4.81 -11.38 -1.40
N THR A 76 -5.23 -10.46 -2.25
CA THR A 76 -4.38 -9.84 -3.28
C THR A 76 -3.90 -8.45 -2.87
N GLY A 77 -4.50 -7.85 -1.85
CA GLY A 77 -4.10 -6.54 -1.36
C GLY A 77 -4.83 -6.09 -0.09
N PHE A 78 -4.33 -4.99 0.46
CA PHE A 78 -4.93 -4.28 1.58
C PHE A 78 -5.08 -2.81 1.19
N ALA A 79 -6.28 -2.27 1.34
CA ALA A 79 -6.55 -0.85 1.12
C ALA A 79 -6.63 -0.13 2.47
N HIS A 80 -6.01 1.04 2.55
CA HIS A 80 -5.93 1.87 3.74
C HIS A 80 -6.49 3.26 3.45
N VAL A 81 -6.48 4.12 4.47
CA VAL A 81 -6.95 5.51 4.33
C VAL A 81 -6.31 6.19 3.13
N GLY A 82 -7.20 6.66 2.26
CA GLY A 82 -6.91 7.36 1.04
C GLY A 82 -6.72 6.46 -0.19
N ASP A 83 -6.76 5.14 -0.06
CA ASP A 83 -6.79 4.27 -1.24
C ASP A 83 -8.17 4.32 -1.91
N ILE A 84 -8.19 4.18 -3.24
CA ILE A 84 -9.41 4.08 -4.04
C ILE A 84 -9.59 2.61 -4.46
N VAL A 85 -10.79 2.05 -4.25
CA VAL A 85 -11.12 0.67 -4.61
C VAL A 85 -12.34 0.61 -5.54
N GLY A 86 -12.46 -0.50 -6.28
CA GLY A 86 -13.56 -0.71 -7.21
C GLY A 86 -13.37 -0.10 -8.60
N VAL A 87 -12.15 0.41 -8.90
CA VAL A 87 -11.78 0.78 -10.27
C VAL A 87 -11.78 -0.49 -11.11
N SER A 88 -12.76 -0.60 -12.02
CA SER A 88 -12.85 -1.71 -12.98
C SER A 88 -13.10 -1.13 -14.36
N LEU A 89 -12.43 -1.65 -15.40
CA LEU A 89 -12.79 -1.32 -16.79
C LEU A 89 -13.96 -2.18 -17.30
N LYS A 90 -14.46 -3.11 -16.47
CA LYS A 90 -15.60 -3.98 -16.80
C LYS A 90 -16.86 -3.50 -16.10
N SER A 91 -18.01 -4.03 -16.54
CA SER A 91 -19.32 -3.81 -15.92
C SER A 91 -19.45 -4.42 -14.51
N HIS A 92 -18.52 -5.30 -14.09
CA HIS A 92 -18.55 -6.01 -12.82
C HIS A 92 -17.23 -5.84 -12.05
N TYR A 93 -17.29 -6.01 -10.72
CA TYR A 93 -16.09 -6.01 -9.87
C TYR A 93 -15.27 -7.28 -10.11
N LEU A 94 -13.94 -7.12 -10.19
CA LEU A 94 -13.00 -8.21 -10.49
C LEU A 94 -12.54 -8.97 -9.25
N TYR A 95 -12.94 -8.52 -8.07
CA TYR A 95 -12.52 -9.02 -6.76
C TYR A 95 -13.57 -8.62 -5.73
N SER A 96 -13.48 -9.19 -4.54
CA SER A 96 -14.26 -8.80 -3.36
C SER A 96 -13.45 -7.85 -2.47
N ALA A 97 -14.15 -6.97 -1.76
CA ALA A 97 -13.56 -6.09 -0.75
C ALA A 97 -14.35 -6.18 0.56
N GLU A 98 -13.66 -6.29 1.69
CA GLU A 98 -14.28 -6.43 3.02
C GLU A 98 -13.51 -5.66 4.08
N ALA A 99 -14.24 -5.05 5.01
CA ALA A 99 -13.69 -4.32 6.13
C ALA A 99 -12.95 -5.25 7.12
N ILE A 100 -11.69 -4.93 7.40
CA ILE A 100 -10.87 -5.67 8.39
C ILE A 100 -11.18 -5.19 9.80
N VAL A 101 -11.35 -3.89 9.94
CA VAL A 101 -11.77 -3.15 11.13
C VAL A 101 -12.92 -2.24 10.74
N ASP A 102 -13.57 -1.59 11.70
CA ASP A 102 -14.58 -0.57 11.40
C ASP A 102 -13.99 0.45 10.42
N THR A 103 -14.62 0.55 9.24
CA THR A 103 -14.08 1.25 8.08
C THR A 103 -15.08 2.28 7.62
N ARG A 104 -14.60 3.49 7.36
CA ARG A 104 -15.39 4.55 6.74
C ARG A 104 -14.96 4.71 5.29
N ILE A 105 -15.93 4.76 4.39
CA ILE A 105 -15.70 4.94 2.96
C ILE A 105 -16.52 6.11 2.42
N ARG A 106 -16.14 6.62 1.26
CA ARG A 106 -16.98 7.51 0.45
C ARG A 106 -17.23 6.88 -0.90
N ARG A 107 -18.47 6.92 -1.36
CA ARG A 107 -18.91 6.30 -2.61
C ARG A 107 -19.06 7.34 -3.71
N LEU A 108 -18.57 7.06 -4.91
CA LEU A 108 -18.79 7.87 -6.11
C LEU A 108 -19.34 6.98 -7.23
N SER A 109 -20.33 7.44 -7.98
CA SER A 109 -20.84 6.67 -9.12
C SER A 109 -19.78 6.59 -10.22
N ARG A 110 -19.69 5.43 -10.87
CA ARG A 110 -18.80 5.21 -12.01
C ARG A 110 -19.00 6.29 -13.08
N ARG A 111 -20.25 6.59 -13.42
CA ARG A 111 -20.60 7.59 -14.44
C ARG A 111 -20.07 8.98 -14.07
N ALA A 112 -20.18 9.39 -12.79
CA ALA A 112 -19.65 10.67 -12.35
C ALA A 112 -18.12 10.69 -12.39
N PHE A 113 -17.48 9.59 -11.98
CA PHE A 113 -16.03 9.45 -12.07
C PHE A 113 -15.54 9.56 -13.52
N GLU A 114 -16.10 8.76 -14.43
CA GLU A 114 -15.76 8.76 -15.85
C GLU A 114 -15.96 10.16 -16.48
N ALA A 115 -17.07 10.84 -16.17
CA ALA A 115 -17.32 12.19 -16.65
C ALA A 115 -16.25 13.20 -16.19
N GLU A 116 -15.82 13.14 -14.94
CA GLU A 116 -14.78 14.04 -14.42
C GLU A 116 -13.40 13.72 -14.99
N ILE A 117 -13.05 12.44 -15.15
CA ILE A 117 -11.80 12.02 -15.80
C ILE A 117 -11.76 12.51 -17.25
N THR A 118 -12.85 12.37 -18.01
CA THR A 118 -12.91 12.85 -19.40
C THR A 118 -12.84 14.38 -19.48
N ARG A 119 -13.40 15.10 -18.50
CA ARG A 119 -13.42 16.56 -18.48
C ARG A 119 -12.07 17.19 -18.12
N CYS A 120 -11.22 16.49 -17.37
CA CYS A 120 -9.97 17.03 -16.83
C CYS A 120 -8.75 16.18 -17.24
N PRO A 121 -7.96 16.62 -18.24
CA PRO A 121 -6.77 15.91 -18.70
C PRO A 121 -5.74 15.61 -17.61
N ASP A 122 -5.58 16.51 -16.63
CA ASP A 122 -4.66 16.30 -15.50
C ASP A 122 -5.09 15.12 -14.61
N LEU A 123 -6.40 14.95 -14.39
CA LEU A 123 -6.94 13.79 -13.67
C LEU A 123 -6.76 12.50 -14.48
N GLN A 124 -6.90 12.57 -15.80
CA GLN A 124 -6.63 11.44 -16.68
C GLN A 124 -5.16 11.00 -16.61
N SER A 125 -4.21 11.95 -16.64
CA SER A 125 -2.78 11.66 -16.48
C SER A 125 -2.47 11.05 -15.11
N LYS A 126 -3.04 11.62 -14.04
CA LYS A 126 -2.92 11.06 -12.67
C LYS A 126 -3.49 9.64 -12.58
N MET A 127 -4.63 9.38 -13.21
CA MET A 127 -5.24 8.05 -13.28
C MET A 127 -4.35 7.06 -14.03
N PHE A 128 -3.77 7.46 -15.17
CA PHE A 128 -2.88 6.61 -15.93
C PHE A 128 -1.62 6.26 -15.14
N SER A 129 -0.97 7.25 -14.51
CA SER A 129 0.17 7.03 -13.62
C SER A 129 -0.18 6.04 -12.50
N HIS A 130 -1.36 6.20 -11.88
CA HIS A 130 -1.83 5.28 -10.84
C HIS A 130 -1.97 3.84 -11.34
N LEU A 131 -2.54 3.64 -12.53
CA LEU A 131 -2.66 2.30 -13.13
C LEU A 131 -1.29 1.67 -13.44
N CYS A 132 -0.32 2.47 -13.89
CA CYS A 132 1.06 2.02 -14.09
C CYS A 132 1.71 1.57 -12.77
N ASP A 133 1.53 2.36 -11.70
CA ASP A 133 2.05 2.02 -10.37
C ASP A 133 1.40 0.74 -9.80
N GLU A 134 0.10 0.56 -10.00
CA GLU A 134 -0.61 -0.68 -9.61
C GLU A 134 -0.10 -1.90 -10.39
N MET A 135 0.16 -1.74 -11.69
CA MET A 135 0.70 -2.82 -12.52
C MET A 135 2.12 -3.20 -12.09
N ALA A 136 2.99 -2.22 -11.83
CA ALA A 136 4.33 -2.47 -11.32
C ALA A 136 4.28 -3.16 -9.94
N ALA A 137 3.42 -2.69 -9.04
CA ALA A 137 3.24 -3.31 -7.72
C ALA A 137 2.75 -4.77 -7.81
N ALA A 138 1.90 -5.09 -8.79
CA ALA A 138 1.46 -6.46 -9.04
C ALA A 138 2.60 -7.36 -9.57
N GLN A 139 3.46 -6.82 -10.43
CA GLN A 139 4.67 -7.51 -10.90
C GLN A 139 5.65 -7.77 -9.75
N ASP A 140 5.91 -6.77 -8.90
CA ASP A 140 6.73 -6.94 -7.70
C ASP A 140 6.16 -8.01 -6.75
N GLN A 141 4.83 -8.05 -6.61
CA GLN A 141 4.15 -9.06 -5.80
C GLN A 141 4.32 -10.46 -6.41
N MET A 142 4.30 -10.59 -7.73
CA MET A 142 4.58 -11.86 -8.40
C MET A 142 6.01 -12.34 -8.08
N VAL A 143 7.01 -11.46 -8.19
CA VAL A 143 8.41 -11.80 -7.86
C VAL A 143 8.56 -12.21 -6.39
N LEU A 144 7.95 -11.44 -5.47
CA LEU A 144 7.90 -11.74 -4.03
C LEU A 144 7.36 -13.15 -3.77
N LEU A 145 6.25 -13.52 -4.41
CA LEU A 145 5.61 -14.81 -4.21
C LEU A 145 6.33 -15.97 -4.93
N SER A 146 7.09 -15.70 -5.98
CA SER A 146 7.79 -16.74 -6.75
C SER A 146 9.21 -17.04 -6.28
N ARG A 147 9.94 -16.05 -5.74
CA ARG A 147 11.40 -16.19 -5.51
C ARG A 147 11.83 -15.99 -4.07
N LYS A 148 11.12 -15.19 -3.28
CA LYS A 148 11.52 -14.89 -1.90
C LYS A 148 11.14 -16.00 -0.94
N SER A 149 12.02 -16.26 0.03
CA SER A 149 11.81 -17.11 1.19
C SER A 149 10.74 -16.55 2.13
N ALA A 150 10.28 -17.35 3.09
CA ALA A 150 9.28 -16.91 4.06
C ALA A 150 9.74 -15.71 4.90
N GLU A 151 11.02 -15.66 5.30
CA GLU A 151 11.56 -14.54 6.07
C GLU A 151 11.61 -13.27 5.22
N GLU A 152 12.09 -13.36 3.98
CA GLU A 152 12.13 -12.23 3.04
C GLU A 152 10.74 -11.69 2.72
N ARG A 153 9.73 -12.57 2.57
CA ARG A 153 8.34 -12.15 2.34
C ARG A 153 7.77 -11.35 3.51
N VAL A 154 7.96 -11.83 4.73
CA VAL A 154 7.49 -11.13 5.93
C VAL A 154 8.24 -9.82 6.12
N CYS A 155 9.55 -9.78 5.89
CA CYS A 155 10.34 -8.55 5.97
C CYS A 155 9.92 -7.53 4.90
N THR A 156 9.71 -7.98 3.66
CA THR A 156 9.18 -7.14 2.57
C THR A 156 7.81 -6.58 2.91
N PHE A 157 6.91 -7.40 3.48
CA PHE A 157 5.60 -6.96 3.92
C PHE A 157 5.71 -5.85 4.97
N LEU A 158 6.48 -6.06 6.04
CA LEU A 158 6.69 -5.06 7.09
C LEU A 158 7.32 -3.77 6.53
N ARG A 159 8.30 -3.89 5.61
CA ARG A 159 8.89 -2.74 4.92
C ARG A 159 7.84 -1.92 4.16
N LYS A 160 6.96 -2.59 3.40
CA LYS A 160 5.86 -1.94 2.68
C LYS A 160 4.90 -1.23 3.64
N GLN A 161 4.61 -1.81 4.82
CA GLN A 161 3.74 -1.17 5.82
C GLN A 161 4.41 0.05 6.47
N VAL A 162 5.71 -0.01 6.76
CA VAL A 162 6.47 1.15 7.24
C VAL A 162 6.41 2.30 6.23
N GLN A 163 6.61 2.00 4.93
CA GLN A 163 6.59 3.02 3.87
C GLN A 163 5.21 3.67 3.65
N ARG A 164 4.14 2.97 4.06
CA ARG A 164 2.77 3.51 4.05
C ARG A 164 2.46 4.39 5.26
N GLY A 165 3.10 4.13 6.40
CA GLY A 165 2.98 4.95 7.60
C GLY A 165 3.59 6.34 7.42
N SER A 166 2.85 7.39 7.79
CA SER A 166 3.22 8.80 7.51
C SER A 166 4.32 9.37 8.40
N ALA A 167 4.91 8.60 9.31
CA ALA A 167 5.86 9.12 10.30
C ALA A 167 7.08 8.20 10.43
N PHE A 168 8.23 8.72 10.00
CA PHE A 168 9.55 8.20 10.34
C PHE A 168 10.17 9.14 11.38
N PRO A 169 9.89 9.00 12.69
CA PRO A 169 10.57 9.77 13.73
C PRO A 169 11.95 9.18 14.04
N GLY A 170 12.82 9.06 13.03
CA GLY A 170 14.19 8.54 13.17
C GLY A 170 14.31 7.00 13.11
N SER A 171 15.02 6.39 14.08
CA SER A 171 15.48 4.99 14.02
C SER A 171 14.41 3.92 14.29
N SER A 172 13.19 4.31 14.68
CA SER A 172 12.09 3.36 14.93
C SER A 172 10.78 3.82 14.32
N ALA A 173 10.12 2.92 13.59
CA ALA A 173 8.82 3.16 12.97
C ALA A 173 7.74 2.32 13.65
N LEU A 174 6.61 2.93 14.02
CA LEU A 174 5.44 2.22 14.49
C LEU A 174 4.60 1.80 13.29
N VAL A 175 4.25 0.51 13.23
CA VAL A 175 3.51 -0.09 12.12
C VAL A 175 2.20 -0.65 12.65
N GLU A 176 1.10 -0.09 12.17
CA GLU A 176 -0.22 -0.64 12.36
C GLU A 176 -0.47 -1.76 11.34
N LEU A 177 -0.93 -2.88 11.86
CA LEU A 177 -1.27 -4.12 11.17
C LEU A 177 -2.69 -4.50 11.58
N PRO A 178 -3.72 -3.80 11.04
CA PRO A 178 -5.12 -4.08 11.37
C PRO A 178 -5.52 -5.51 11.00
N MET A 179 -4.86 -6.08 9.99
CA MET A 179 -5.07 -7.44 9.51
C MET A 179 -4.56 -8.51 10.49
N THR A 180 -5.16 -9.69 10.43
CA THR A 180 -4.74 -10.83 11.26
C THR A 180 -3.48 -11.51 10.71
N ARG A 181 -2.84 -12.38 11.51
CA ARG A 181 -1.74 -13.23 11.01
C ARG A 181 -2.19 -14.19 9.91
N LEU A 182 -3.47 -14.61 9.93
CA LEU A 182 -4.06 -15.40 8.85
C LEU A 182 -4.14 -14.57 7.56
N ASP A 183 -4.61 -13.33 7.64
CA ASP A 183 -4.69 -12.47 6.46
C ASP A 183 -3.28 -12.17 5.87
N ILE A 184 -2.28 -11.98 6.73
CA ILE A 184 -0.88 -11.82 6.29
C ILE A 184 -0.38 -13.09 5.61
N ALA A 185 -0.74 -14.27 6.14
CA ALA A 185 -0.36 -15.55 5.57
C ALA A 185 -1.00 -15.75 4.18
N ASP A 186 -2.30 -15.49 4.05
CA ASP A 186 -3.05 -15.51 2.78
C ASP A 186 -2.41 -14.58 1.74
N TYR A 187 -2.03 -13.36 2.15
CA TYR A 187 -1.39 -12.37 1.27
C TYR A 187 0.00 -12.76 0.79
N LEU A 188 0.77 -13.48 1.62
CA LEU A 188 2.16 -13.87 1.34
C LEU A 188 2.30 -15.29 0.77
N GLY A 189 1.19 -16.02 0.63
CA GLY A 189 1.21 -17.43 0.25
C GLY A 189 1.99 -18.29 1.26
N LEU A 190 1.82 -17.99 2.54
CA LEU A 190 2.46 -18.69 3.67
C LEU A 190 1.39 -19.32 4.56
N THR A 191 1.80 -20.15 5.52
CA THR A 191 0.91 -20.58 6.61
C THR A 191 0.94 -19.59 7.76
N ILE A 192 -0.13 -19.53 8.56
CA ILE A 192 -0.21 -18.67 9.76
C ILE A 192 0.90 -19.00 10.77
N GLU A 193 1.27 -20.28 10.90
CA GLU A 193 2.37 -20.73 11.76
C GLU A 193 3.71 -20.20 11.26
N THR A 194 3.91 -20.18 9.94
CA THR A 194 5.14 -19.68 9.31
C THR A 194 5.30 -18.18 9.56
N VAL A 195 4.23 -17.40 9.35
CA VAL A 195 4.23 -15.97 9.67
C VAL A 195 4.50 -15.74 11.15
N SER A 196 3.82 -16.48 12.03
CA SER A 196 3.96 -16.34 13.49
C SER A 196 5.38 -16.68 13.98
N ARG A 197 5.98 -17.77 13.48
CA ARG A 197 7.36 -18.16 13.78
C ARG A 197 8.36 -17.11 13.29
N THR A 198 8.14 -16.56 12.10
CA THR A 198 9.00 -15.53 11.51
C THR A 198 8.93 -14.24 12.32
N MET A 199 7.74 -13.75 12.64
CA MET A 199 7.54 -12.57 13.51
C MET A 199 8.22 -12.75 14.88
N THR A 200 8.09 -13.94 15.48
CA THR A 200 8.73 -14.27 16.76
C THR A 200 10.26 -14.26 16.65
N ARG A 201 10.82 -14.77 15.55
CA ARG A 201 12.27 -14.76 15.29
C ARG A 201 12.79 -13.34 15.12
N LEU A 202 12.11 -12.51 14.33
CA LEU A 202 12.46 -11.09 14.16
C LEU A 202 12.41 -10.34 15.50
N ALA A 203 11.43 -10.66 16.35
CA ALA A 203 11.33 -10.09 17.70
C ALA A 203 12.49 -10.51 18.61
N ARG A 204 12.85 -11.80 18.63
CA ARG A 204 14.01 -12.32 19.39
C ARG A 204 15.34 -11.71 18.94
N ARG A 205 15.47 -11.38 17.65
CA ARG A 205 16.64 -10.68 17.08
C ARG A 205 16.63 -9.17 17.35
N GLY A 206 15.58 -8.64 17.99
CA GLY A 206 15.41 -7.21 18.26
C GLY A 206 15.26 -6.37 16.99
N ILE A 207 14.78 -6.95 15.89
CA ILE A 207 14.52 -6.23 14.63
C ILE A 207 13.15 -5.56 14.70
N VAL A 208 12.18 -6.24 15.31
CA VAL A 208 10.86 -5.71 15.61
C VAL A 208 10.51 -5.93 17.08
N CYS A 209 9.56 -5.16 17.61
CA CYS A 209 9.04 -5.29 18.95
C CYS A 209 7.51 -5.22 18.89
N PRO A 210 6.78 -6.30 19.23
CA PRO A 210 5.32 -6.23 19.35
C PRO A 210 4.95 -5.21 20.43
N VAL A 211 4.07 -4.26 20.08
CA VAL A 211 3.53 -3.28 21.04
C VAL A 211 2.18 -3.77 21.56
N ASP A 212 1.33 -4.25 20.66
CA ASP A 212 0.05 -4.88 20.96
C ASP A 212 -0.31 -5.89 19.85
N ARG A 213 -1.57 -6.35 19.80
CA ARG A 213 -2.05 -7.33 18.82
C ARG A 213 -1.95 -6.86 17.37
N HIS A 214 -2.17 -5.57 17.13
CA HIS A 214 -2.24 -4.94 15.81
C HIS A 214 -1.08 -3.97 15.57
N THR A 215 -0.18 -3.77 16.52
CA THR A 215 0.90 -2.79 16.39
C THR A 215 2.26 -3.43 16.61
N VAL A 216 3.18 -3.17 15.68
CA VAL A 216 4.58 -3.61 15.75
C VAL A 216 5.50 -2.41 15.59
N ARG A 217 6.49 -2.26 16.46
CA ARG A 217 7.57 -1.29 16.30
C ARG A 217 8.73 -1.92 15.56
N VAL A 218 9.17 -1.32 14.46
CA VAL A 218 10.42 -1.69 13.79
C VAL A 218 11.56 -0.99 14.50
N MET A 219 12.49 -1.77 15.05
CA MET A 219 13.62 -1.27 15.85
C MET A 219 14.90 -1.10 15.03
N LYS A 220 15.06 -1.90 13.96
CA LYS A 220 16.23 -1.92 13.09
C LYS A 220 15.81 -1.90 11.62
N TYR A 221 15.44 -0.73 11.10
CA TYR A 221 14.92 -0.60 9.74
C TYR A 221 15.92 -1.06 8.66
N GLY A 222 17.19 -0.66 8.75
CA GLY A 222 18.22 -1.10 7.79
C GLY A 222 18.37 -2.62 7.71
N VAL A 223 18.35 -3.30 8.86
CA VAL A 223 18.39 -4.77 8.92
C VAL A 223 17.12 -5.39 8.34
N LEU A 224 15.94 -4.78 8.57
CA LEU A 224 14.68 -5.23 7.96
C LEU A 224 14.73 -5.16 6.43
N VAL A 225 15.33 -4.10 5.88
CA VAL A 225 15.52 -3.92 4.43
C VAL A 225 16.50 -4.96 3.87
N GLN A 226 17.63 -5.19 4.52
CA GLN A 226 18.57 -6.25 4.10
C GLN A 226 17.89 -7.63 4.09
N LEU A 227 17.11 -7.94 5.12
CA LEU A 227 16.38 -9.20 5.20
C LEU A 227 15.20 -9.28 4.24
N SER A 228 14.78 -8.19 3.59
CA SER A 228 13.77 -8.28 2.54
C SER A 228 14.33 -8.82 1.23
N GLY A 229 15.66 -9.01 1.11
CA GLY A 229 16.30 -9.55 -0.09
C GLY A 229 16.25 -8.61 -1.29
N ASP A 230 16.06 -7.31 -1.02
CA ASP A 230 16.13 -6.25 -2.02
C ASP A 230 17.58 -5.71 -2.02
N ASP A 231 18.51 -6.45 -2.61
CA ASP A 231 19.95 -6.11 -2.69
C ASP A 231 20.26 -4.96 -3.69
N GLU A 232 19.37 -3.98 -3.81
CA GLU A 232 19.65 -2.71 -4.51
C GLU A 232 19.80 -1.58 -3.50
N TYR A 233 20.85 -1.68 -2.68
CA TYR A 233 21.36 -0.56 -1.89
C TYR A 233 22.19 0.35 -2.82
N TYR A 234 21.54 1.28 -3.53
CA TYR A 234 22.24 2.51 -3.95
C TYR A 234 22.56 3.27 -2.67
N GLY A 235 23.84 3.35 -2.33
CA GLY A 235 24.33 3.86 -1.05
C GLY A 235 23.76 5.23 -0.69
N ASP A 236 23.40 5.37 0.59
CA ASP A 236 23.22 6.67 1.22
C ASP A 236 24.52 7.48 1.05
N GLU A 237 24.50 8.52 0.19
CA GLU A 237 25.29 9.70 0.52
C GLU A 237 24.66 10.32 1.77
N PRO A 238 25.45 10.64 2.81
CA PRO A 238 24.92 11.23 4.01
C PRO A 238 24.21 12.54 3.67
N ILE A 239 22.96 12.66 4.12
CA ILE A 239 22.18 13.90 4.06
C ILE A 239 23.02 15.01 4.70
N GLN A 240 23.62 15.86 3.86
CA GLN A 240 24.23 17.09 4.32
C GLN A 240 23.10 18.03 4.75
N ILE A 241 22.87 18.08 6.06
CA ILE A 241 22.06 19.13 6.67
C ILE A 241 22.88 20.42 6.53
N PRO A 242 22.40 21.46 5.84
CA PRO A 242 23.12 22.73 5.79
C PRO A 242 23.15 23.30 7.21
N TYR A 243 24.34 23.35 7.80
CA TYR A 243 24.58 24.19 8.96
C TYR A 243 24.32 25.63 8.53
N ALA A 244 23.24 26.23 9.00
CA ALA A 244 23.07 27.67 9.01
C ALA A 244 24.11 28.24 9.98
N GLY A 245 25.33 28.44 9.47
CA GLY A 245 26.38 29.18 10.16
C GLY A 245 25.91 30.61 10.35
N GLY A 246 25.73 31.01 11.61
CA GLY A 246 25.56 32.40 11.98
C GLY A 246 26.80 33.19 11.63
N ASN A 247 26.63 34.28 10.88
CA ASN A 247 27.65 35.29 10.75
C ASN A 247 27.48 36.32 11.87
N HIS A 248 28.41 36.28 12.82
CA HIS A 248 28.91 37.47 13.49
C HIS A 248 29.83 38.19 12.49
N HIS A 249 29.46 39.41 12.09
CA HIS A 249 30.23 40.65 12.21
C HIS A 249 29.40 41.80 11.62
#